data_AF-A0A952CAN4-F1
#
_entry.id   AF-A0A952CAN4-F1
#
_cell.length_a   1.000
_cell.length_b   1.000
_cell.length_c   1.000
_cell.angle_alpha   90.00
_cell.angle_beta   90.00
_cell.angle_gamma   90.00
#
_symmetry.space_group_name_H-M   'P 1'
#
loop_
_entity.id
_entity.type
_entity.pdbx_description
1 polymer ?
#
loop_
_entity_poly.entity_id
_entity_poly.type
_entity_poly.pdbx_seq_one_letter_code
_entity_poly.pdbx_strand_id
1 'polypeptide(L)'
;MTIEQIEISTLRFEDYQELLEAMKASYVGWQGGYWSPGAIERLIEKFPEGQIVVKADGVVVGCALSIIVDYKRFGDNHTYKQITGNYTFN
;
A
#
# COMPACT_ATOMS: atom_id res chain seq x y z
N MET A 1 15.72 21.27 7.44
CA MET A 1 14.25 21.41 7.42
C MET A 1 13.74 20.84 8.73
N THR A 2 12.78 21.50 9.35
CA THR A 2 12.07 20.98 10.52
C THR A 2 10.72 20.47 10.03
N ILE A 3 10.28 19.31 10.52
CA ILE A 3 8.93 18.80 10.27
C ILE A 3 8.03 19.35 11.37
N GLU A 4 6.93 20.00 11.01
CA GLU A 4 6.04 20.68 11.97
C GLU A 4 4.84 19.80 12.36
N GLN A 5 4.35 18.96 11.44
CA GLN A 5 3.19 18.11 11.65
C GLN A 5 3.39 16.69 11.10
N ILE A 6 2.95 15.69 11.87
CA ILE A 6 2.78 14.31 11.44
C ILE A 6 1.30 13.93 11.53
N GLU A 7 0.76 13.31 10.48
CA GLU A 7 -0.62 12.81 10.42
C GLU A 7 -0.62 11.34 10.00
N ILE A 8 -1.56 10.56 10.56
CA ILE A 8 -1.95 9.24 10.04
C ILE A 8 -3.33 9.39 9.40
N SER A 9 -3.46 8.95 8.16
CA SER A 9 -4.68 9.13 7.36
C SER A 9 -4.96 7.88 6.52
N THR A 10 -6.17 7.76 5.98
CA THR A 10 -6.48 6.76 4.96
C THR A 10 -5.85 7.15 3.63
N LEU A 11 -5.26 6.19 2.91
CA LEU A 11 -4.68 6.41 1.59
C LEU A 11 -5.77 6.81 0.59
N ARG A 12 -5.57 7.92 -0.12
CA ARG A 12 -6.40 8.33 -1.26
C ARG A 12 -5.62 8.16 -2.56
N PHE A 13 -6.32 8.01 -3.68
CA PHE A 13 -5.65 7.85 -4.97
C PHE A 13 -4.79 9.07 -5.36
N GLU A 14 -5.21 10.26 -4.94
CA GLU A 14 -4.45 11.52 -5.08
C GLU A 14 -3.04 11.44 -4.46
N ASP A 15 -2.85 10.61 -3.43
CA ASP A 15 -1.59 10.44 -2.74
C ASP A 15 -0.60 9.55 -3.51
N TYR A 16 -1.01 8.91 -4.62
CA TYR A 16 -0.23 7.89 -5.31
C TYR A 16 1.17 8.35 -5.72
N GLN A 17 1.31 9.59 -6.19
CA GLN A 17 2.60 10.09 -6.66
C GLN A 17 3.59 10.22 -5.49
N GLU A 18 3.14 10.72 -4.34
CA GLU A 18 3.95 10.84 -3.12
C GLU A 18 4.26 9.46 -2.54
N LEU A 19 3.28 8.56 -2.53
CA LEU A 19 3.46 7.16 -2.15
C LEU A 19 4.53 6.47 -3.00
N LEU A 20 4.54 6.69 -4.32
CA LEU A 20 5.54 6.12 -5.22
C LEU A 20 6.96 6.61 -4.88
N GLU A 21 7.12 7.89 -4.58
CA GLU A 21 8.42 8.42 -4.17
C GLU A 21 8.85 7.85 -2.80
N ALA A 22 7.92 7.71 -1.84
CA ALA A 22 8.19 7.05 -0.56
C ALA A 22 8.62 5.58 -0.74
N MET A 23 7.97 4.83 -1.64
CA MET A 23 8.37 3.45 -1.97
C MET A 23 9.77 3.38 -2.57
N LYS A 24 10.11 4.26 -3.52
CA LYS A 24 11.45 4.31 -4.14
C LYS A 24 12.53 4.65 -3.11
N ALA A 25 12.25 5.61 -2.24
CA ALA A 25 13.17 6.03 -1.19
C ALA A 25 13.39 4.93 -0.14
N SER A 26 12.35 4.15 0.16
CA SER A 26 12.42 3.05 1.13
C SER A 26 13.24 1.85 0.64
N TYR A 27 13.27 1.62 -0.68
CA TYR A 27 13.92 0.46 -1.30
C TYR A 27 14.93 0.86 -2.38
N VAL A 28 15.97 1.60 -1.97
CA VAL A 28 17.06 2.02 -2.88
C VAL A 28 17.72 0.80 -3.52
N GLY A 29 17.72 0.75 -4.86
CA GLY A 29 18.32 -0.35 -5.63
C GLY A 29 17.42 -1.57 -5.84
N TRP A 30 16.14 -1.50 -5.47
CA TRP A 30 15.15 -2.53 -5.75
C TRP A 30 14.99 -2.78 -7.26
N GLN A 31 15.12 -4.05 -7.65
CA GLN A 31 14.99 -4.50 -9.04
C GLN A 31 13.57 -4.99 -9.38
N GLY A 32 12.69 -5.12 -8.37
CA GLY A 32 11.30 -5.50 -8.57
C GLY A 32 10.42 -4.32 -8.96
N GLY A 33 9.14 -4.60 -9.21
CA GLY A 33 8.15 -3.55 -9.47
C GLY A 33 7.71 -2.85 -8.19
N TYR A 34 7.32 -1.59 -8.32
CA TYR A 34 6.53 -0.87 -7.32
C TYR A 34 5.04 -1.14 -7.55
N TRP A 35 4.21 -0.84 -6.55
CA TRP A 35 2.76 -0.91 -6.72
C TRP A 35 2.31 0.03 -7.84
N SER A 36 1.62 -0.51 -8.84
CA SER A 36 1.10 0.28 -9.95
C SER A 36 -0.12 1.11 -9.52
N PRO A 37 -0.48 2.17 -10.27
CA PRO A 37 -1.63 3.00 -9.92
C PRO A 37 -2.91 2.17 -9.78
N GLY A 38 -3.17 1.28 -10.76
CA GLY A 38 -4.35 0.42 -10.72
C GLY A 38 -4.33 -0.62 -9.60
N ALA A 39 -3.16 -1.04 -9.11
CA ALA A 39 -3.10 -1.93 -7.94
C ALA A 39 -3.46 -1.18 -6.66
N ILE A 40 -2.98 0.06 -6.49
CA ILE A 40 -3.33 0.93 -5.37
C ILE A 40 -4.82 1.27 -5.40
N GLU A 41 -5.36 1.63 -6.56
CA GLU A 41 -6.80 1.91 -6.72
C GLU A 41 -7.65 0.70 -6.27
N ARG A 42 -7.32 -0.51 -6.75
CA ARG A 42 -8.02 -1.74 -6.32
C ARG A 42 -7.93 -1.99 -4.81
N LEU A 43 -6.78 -1.70 -4.20
CA LEU A 43 -6.60 -1.84 -2.76
C LEU A 43 -7.48 -0.85 -1.99
N ILE A 44 -7.49 0.42 -2.40
CA ILE A 44 -8.34 1.47 -1.81
C ILE A 44 -9.82 1.10 -1.96
N GLU A 45 -10.24 0.61 -3.13
CA GLU A 45 -11.63 0.23 -3.40
C GLU A 45 -12.09 -0.98 -2.57
N LYS A 46 -11.23 -1.99 -2.42
CA LYS A 46 -11.61 -3.27 -1.81
C LYS A 46 -11.39 -3.34 -0.30
N PHE A 47 -10.35 -2.69 0.19
CA PHE A 47 -9.95 -2.72 1.60
C PHE A 47 -9.63 -1.31 2.11
N PRO A 48 -10.55 -0.33 1.99
CA PRO A 48 -10.27 1.07 2.30
C PRO A 48 -9.73 1.27 3.73
N GLU A 49 -10.22 0.52 4.71
CA GLU A 49 -9.76 0.58 6.10
C GLU A 49 -8.34 0.04 6.29
N GLY A 50 -7.89 -0.81 5.37
CA GLY A 50 -6.58 -1.44 5.38
C GLY A 50 -5.49 -0.63 4.67
N GLN A 51 -5.84 0.51 4.06
CA GLN A 51 -4.92 1.37 3.34
C GLN A 51 -4.63 2.66 4.11
N ILE A 52 -3.48 2.71 4.77
CA ILE A 52 -3.10 3.79 5.68
C ILE A 52 -1.81 4.45 5.19
N VAL A 53 -1.74 5.78 5.31
CA VAL A 53 -0.53 6.57 5.07
C VAL A 53 -0.12 7.36 6.30
N VAL A 54 1.17 7.62 6.40
CA VAL A 54 1.73 8.64 7.30
C VAL A 54 2.16 9.82 6.46
N LYS A 55 1.77 11.03 6.87
CA LYS A 55 2.11 12.28 6.20
C LYS A 55 2.95 13.17 7.10
N ALA A 56 4.01 13.75 6.56
CA ALA A 56 4.79 14.81 7.20
C ALA A 56 4.53 16.12 6.45
N ASP A 57 4.02 17.13 7.14
CA ASP A 57 3.62 18.43 6.56
C ASP A 57 2.76 18.28 5.29
N GLY A 58 1.84 17.32 5.31
CA GLY A 58 0.91 17.01 4.21
C GLY A 58 1.44 16.06 3.13
N VAL A 59 2.74 15.73 3.14
CA VAL A 59 3.38 14.84 2.14
C VAL A 59 3.44 13.40 2.66
N VAL A 60 3.03 12.42 1.85
CA VAL A 60 3.18 11.00 2.21
C VAL A 60 4.65 10.62 2.35
N VAL A 61 5.00 10.13 3.54
CA VAL A 61 6.35 9.65 3.88
C VAL A 61 6.39 8.16 4.20
N GLY A 62 5.24 7.51 4.27
CA GLY A 62 5.14 6.07 4.51
C GLY A 62 3.71 5.55 4.35
N CYS A 63 3.57 4.23 4.25
CA CYS A 63 2.27 3.59 4.16
C CYS A 63 2.26 2.22 4.85
N ALA A 64 1.05 1.75 5.14
CA ALA A 64 0.76 0.35 5.43
C ALA A 64 -0.38 -0.09 4.50
N LEU A 65 -0.16 -1.18 3.76
CA LEU A 65 -1.15 -1.77 2.89
C LEU A 65 -1.53 -3.15 3.42
N SER A 66 -2.82 -3.41 3.61
CA SER A 66 -3.30 -4.68 4.15
C SER A 66 -4.54 -5.17 3.41
N ILE A 67 -4.72 -6.49 3.40
CA ILE A 67 -5.89 -7.17 2.82
C ILE A 67 -6.44 -8.15 3.86
N ILE A 68 -7.70 -8.55 3.70
CA ILE A 68 -8.30 -9.61 4.53
C ILE A 68 -8.23 -10.92 3.75
N VAL A 69 -7.65 -11.96 4.37
CA VAL A 69 -7.51 -13.28 3.76
C VAL A 69 -8.47 -14.27 4.42
N ASP A 70 -9.24 -15.01 3.62
CA ASP A 70 -10.04 -16.13 4.10
C ASP A 70 -9.13 -17.32 4.43
N TYR A 71 -8.68 -17.37 5.68
CA TYR A 71 -7.77 -18.40 6.15
C TYR A 71 -8.35 -19.82 6.03
N LYS A 72 -9.67 -20.00 6.11
CA LYS A 72 -10.30 -21.33 5.96
C LYS A 72 -10.08 -21.91 4.55
N ARG A 73 -9.97 -21.04 3.55
CA ARG A 73 -9.73 -21.41 2.15
C ARG A 73 -8.26 -21.69 1.85
N PHE A 74 -7.35 -20.94 2.47
CA PHE A 74 -5.93 -20.96 2.08
C PHE A 74 -5.02 -21.72 3.05
N GLY A 75 -5.37 -21.78 4.35
CA GLY A 75 -4.55 -22.40 5.38
C GLY A 75 -3.11 -21.87 5.45
N ASP A 76 -2.20 -22.64 6.04
CA ASP A 76 -0.80 -22.27 6.20
C ASP A 76 0.01 -22.35 4.90
N ASN A 77 -0.38 -23.24 3.99
CA ASN A 77 0.34 -23.50 2.75
C ASN A 77 -0.33 -22.78 1.58
N HIS A 78 0.09 -21.54 1.34
CA HIS A 78 -0.37 -20.73 0.23
C HIS A 78 0.77 -19.92 -0.39
N THR A 79 0.55 -19.46 -1.62
CA THR A 79 1.46 -18.54 -2.33
C THR A 79 0.91 -17.12 -2.32
N TYR A 80 1.78 -16.14 -2.48
CA TYR A 80 1.39 -14.73 -2.63
C TYR A 80 0.37 -14.53 -3.76
N LYS A 81 0.56 -15.24 -4.89
CA LYS A 81 -0.34 -15.17 -6.04
C LYS A 81 -1.76 -15.69 -5.71
N GLN A 82 -1.88 -16.70 -4.84
CA GLN A 82 -3.16 -17.23 -4.42
C GLN A 82 -3.91 -16.25 -3.50
N ILE A 83 -3.23 -15.72 -2.48
CA ILE A 83 -3.88 -14.80 -1.51
C ILE A 83 -4.24 -13.45 -2.13
N THR A 84 -3.50 -13.01 -3.15
CA THR A 84 -3.80 -11.76 -3.87
C THR A 84 -4.76 -11.96 -5.04
N GLY A 85 -5.27 -13.17 -5.29
CA GLY A 85 -6.12 -13.44 -6.46
C GLY A 85 -5.44 -13.03 -7.77
N ASN A 86 -4.16 -13.39 -7.93
CA ASN A 86 -3.30 -12.92 -9.01
C ASN A 86 -3.26 -11.39 -9.13
N TYR A 87 -3.03 -10.68 -8.02
CA TYR A 87 -2.97 -9.21 -7.92
C TYR A 87 -4.28 -8.47 -8.25
N THR A 88 -5.41 -9.21 -8.33
CA THR A 88 -6.76 -8.62 -8.50
C THR A 88 -7.51 -8.47 -7.17
N PHE A 89 -7.06 -9.20 -6.15
CA PHE A 89 -7.66 -9.28 -4.81
C PHE A 89 -9.13 -9.72 -4.83
N ASN A 90 -9.44 -10.72 -5.67
CA ASN A 90 -10.72 -11.43 -5.73
C ASN A 90 -10.55 -12.91 -5.34
#